data_AF-A0A1W9S957-F1
#
_entry.id   AF-A0A1W9S957-F1
#
_cell.length_a   1.000
_cell.length_b   1.000
_cell.length_c   1.000
_cell.angle_alpha   90.00
_cell.angle_beta   90.00
_cell.angle_gamma   90.00
#
_symmetry.space_group_name_H-M   'P 1'
#
loop_
_entity.id
_entity.type
_entity.pdbx_description
1 polymer ?
#
loop_
_entity_poly.entity_id
_entity_poly.type
_entity_poly.pdbx_seq_one_letter_code
_entity_poly.pdbx_strand_id
1 'polypeptide(L)'
;MKVVNETKKIVKKENLPQILERIFAVCKEDPNFYLKERIEETDNIINKLNIRIEKFDNLLKEAQSIKLNLKKRIENLDQKNEETKENILEELGSEI
;
A
#
# COMPACT_ATOMS: atom_id res chain seq x y z
N MET A 1 13.04 -57.02 15.00
CA MET A 1 12.63 -55.60 14.97
C MET A 1 12.10 -55.28 13.58
N LYS A 2 10.81 -54.94 13.44
CA LYS A 2 10.24 -54.46 12.16
C LYS A 2 10.57 -52.98 12.04
N VAL A 3 11.44 -52.62 11.11
CA VAL A 3 11.65 -51.22 10.73
C VAL A 3 10.42 -50.82 9.92
N VAL A 4 9.51 -50.08 10.56
CA VAL A 4 8.41 -49.43 9.87
C VAL A 4 9.02 -48.26 9.10
N ASN A 5 9.30 -48.46 7.83
CA ASN A 5 9.62 -47.37 6.91
C ASN A 5 8.33 -46.57 6.69
N GLU A 6 8.07 -45.60 7.57
CA GLU A 6 7.07 -44.58 7.31
C GLU A 6 7.53 -43.79 6.09
N THR A 7 6.92 -44.07 4.96
CA THR A 7 7.03 -43.23 3.76
C THR A 7 6.59 -41.82 4.14
N LYS A 8 7.56 -40.92 4.38
CA LYS A 8 7.30 -39.50 4.57
C LYS A 8 6.58 -38.99 3.33
N LYS A 9 5.27 -38.76 3.47
CA LYS A 9 4.46 -38.13 2.41
C LYS A 9 5.14 -36.83 2.03
N ILE A 10 5.52 -36.72 0.77
CA ILE A 10 6.04 -35.48 0.19
C ILE A 10 4.92 -34.45 0.35
N VAL A 11 5.11 -33.52 1.27
CA VAL A 11 4.24 -32.35 1.42
C VAL A 11 4.33 -31.60 0.08
N LYS A 12 3.23 -31.56 -0.67
CA LYS A 12 3.15 -30.75 -1.89
C LYS A 12 3.55 -29.32 -1.54
N LYS A 13 4.51 -28.73 -2.27
CA LYS A 13 5.04 -27.37 -2.04
C LYS A 13 3.94 -26.31 -1.84
N GLU A 14 2.77 -26.53 -2.44
CA GLU A 14 1.57 -25.69 -2.35
C GLU A 14 1.09 -25.44 -0.91
N ASN A 15 1.34 -26.37 0.02
CA ASN A 15 0.85 -26.26 1.40
C ASN A 15 1.89 -25.67 2.38
N LEU A 16 3.10 -25.35 1.90
CA LEU A 16 4.18 -24.87 2.76
C LEU A 16 3.82 -23.58 3.52
N PRO A 17 3.19 -22.56 2.90
CA PRO A 17 2.82 -21.33 3.61
C PRO A 17 1.85 -21.59 4.77
N GLN A 18 0.82 -22.40 4.55
CA GLN A 18 -0.19 -22.74 5.56
C GLN A 18 0.40 -23.56 6.71
N ILE A 19 1.35 -24.45 6.41
CA ILE A 19 2.06 -25.23 7.43
C ILE A 19 2.94 -24.31 8.27
N LEU A 20 3.65 -23.37 7.64
CA LEU A 20 4.47 -22.39 8.36
C LEU A 20 3.59 -21.50 9.24
N GLU A 21 2.49 -20.96 8.73
CA GLU A 21 1.53 -20.17 9.52
C GLU A 21 1.05 -20.94 10.75
N ARG A 22 0.70 -22.22 10.57
CA ARG A 22 0.23 -23.06 11.68
C ARG A 22 1.32 -23.35 12.70
N ILE A 23 2.57 -23.58 12.26
CA ILE A 23 3.72 -23.74 13.17
C ILE A 23 3.94 -22.45 13.97
N PHE A 24 3.94 -21.29 13.30
CA PHE A 24 4.12 -20.00 13.97
C PHE A 24 2.98 -19.68 14.94
N ALA A 25 1.73 -20.04 14.62
CA ALA A 25 0.60 -19.89 15.53
C ALA A 25 0.79 -20.73 16.80
N VAL A 26 1.18 -22.00 16.66
CA VAL A 26 1.45 -22.88 17.81
C VAL A 26 2.61 -22.34 18.66
N CYS A 27 3.70 -21.87 18.03
CA CYS A 27 4.83 -21.26 18.74
C CYS A 27 4.47 -19.96 19.45
N LYS A 28 3.49 -19.19 18.96
CA LYS A 28 2.97 -17.97 19.61
C LYS A 28 2.12 -18.28 20.83
N GLU A 29 1.33 -19.35 20.77
CA GLU A 29 0.41 -19.75 21.85
C GLU A 29 1.12 -20.46 23.00
N ASP A 30 2.26 -21.12 22.75
CA ASP A 30 3.03 -21.81 23.78
C ASP A 30 3.68 -20.82 24.76
N PRO A 31 3.26 -20.79 26.05
CA PRO A 31 3.80 -19.86 27.04
C PRO A 31 5.28 -20.11 27.36
N ASN A 32 5.80 -21.31 27.08
CA ASN A 32 7.19 -21.70 27.36
C ASN A 32 8.09 -21.64 26.11
N PHE A 33 7.60 -21.09 25.00
CA PHE A 33 8.39 -20.99 23.79
C PHE A 33 9.57 -20.04 23.97
N TYR A 34 10.78 -20.56 23.80
CA TYR A 34 12.04 -19.85 24.10
C TYR A 34 12.31 -18.61 23.23
N LEU A 35 11.55 -18.38 22.15
CA LEU A 35 11.63 -17.16 21.33
C LEU A 35 10.41 -16.25 21.43
N LYS A 36 9.55 -16.44 22.43
CA LYS A 36 8.31 -15.66 22.58
C LYS A 36 8.54 -14.15 22.57
N GLU A 37 9.53 -13.66 23.33
CA GLU A 37 9.88 -12.23 23.37
C GLU A 37 10.29 -11.69 21.99
N ARG A 38 11.10 -12.44 21.23
CA ARG A 38 11.49 -12.05 19.86
C ARG A 38 10.31 -12.03 18.90
N ILE A 39 9.35 -12.93 19.09
CA ILE A 39 8.12 -12.93 18.30
C ILE A 39 7.30 -11.68 18.62
N GLU A 40 7.15 -11.32 19.90
CA GLU A 40 6.45 -10.11 20.33
C GLU A 40 7.13 -8.83 19.83
N GLU A 41 8.47 -8.76 19.87
CA GLU A 41 9.25 -7.66 19.26
C GLU A 41 8.99 -7.54 17.76
N THR A 42 8.99 -8.67 17.05
CA THR A 42 8.74 -8.72 15.61
C THR A 42 7.31 -8.28 15.29
N ASP A 43 6.31 -8.76 16.03
CA ASP A 43 4.91 -8.37 15.87
C ASP A 43 4.72 -6.86 16.13
N ASN A 44 5.41 -6.31 17.13
CA ASN A 44 5.41 -4.87 17.39
C ASN A 44 6.02 -4.05 16.24
N ILE A 45 7.10 -4.54 15.63
CA ILE A 45 7.69 -3.92 14.44
C ILE A 45 6.71 -3.97 13.27
N ILE A 46 6.09 -5.12 13.02
CA ILE A 46 5.07 -5.29 11.97
C ILE A 46 3.92 -4.30 12.18
N ASN A 47 3.39 -4.18 13.40
CA ASN A 47 2.32 -3.24 13.71
C ASN A 47 2.72 -1.78 13.45
N LYS A 48 3.94 -1.38 13.86
CA LYS A 48 4.46 -0.03 13.58
C LYS A 48 4.60 0.23 12.08
N LEU A 49 5.02 -0.77 11.31
CA LEU A 49 5.12 -0.69 9.85
C LEU A 49 3.74 -0.56 9.20
N ASN A 50 2.76 -1.35 9.63
CA ASN A 50 1.38 -1.27 9.13
C ASN A 50 0.77 0.12 9.35
N ILE A 51 0.91 0.68 10.56
CA ILE A 51 0.47 2.05 10.86
C ILE A 51 1.15 3.07 9.95
N ARG A 52 2.44 2.87 9.64
CA ARG A 52 3.19 3.77 8.75
C ARG A 52 2.71 3.64 7.30
N ILE A 53 2.38 2.44 6.83
CA ILE A 53 1.80 2.19 5.51
C ILE A 53 0.45 2.90 5.40
N GLU A 54 -0.45 2.74 6.37
CA GLU A 54 -1.75 3.42 6.36
C GLU A 54 -1.62 4.94 6.30
N LYS A 55 -0.66 5.51 7.04
CA LYS A 55 -0.35 6.94 6.97
C LYS A 55 0.11 7.36 5.57
N PHE A 56 0.97 6.58 4.94
CA PHE A 56 1.43 6.87 3.58
C PHE A 56 0.31 6.73 2.55
N ASP A 57 -0.59 5.76 2.70
CA ASP A 57 -1.75 5.62 1.82
C ASP A 57 -2.68 6.84 1.91
N ASN A 58 -2.89 7.37 3.11
CA ASN A 58 -3.68 8.59 3.30
C ASN A 58 -3.01 9.81 2.67
N LEU A 59 -1.69 9.99 2.89
CA LEU A 59 -0.93 11.06 2.25
C LEU A 59 -0.96 10.97 0.71
N LEU A 60 -0.91 9.75 0.17
CA LEU A 60 -0.98 9.52 -1.26
C LEU A 60 -2.36 9.91 -1.83
N LYS A 61 -3.44 9.58 -1.13
CA LYS A 61 -4.81 10.01 -1.51
C LYS A 61 -4.94 11.54 -1.47
N GLU A 62 -4.41 12.19 -0.44
CA GLU A 62 -4.41 13.66 -0.33
C GLU A 62 -3.62 14.30 -1.48
N ALA A 63 -2.41 13.79 -1.76
CA ALA A 63 -1.58 14.27 -2.86
C ALA A 63 -2.26 14.11 -4.22
N GLN A 64 -2.97 12.99 -4.45
CA GLN A 64 -3.76 12.77 -5.66
C GLN A 64 -4.92 13.77 -5.79
N SER A 65 -5.62 14.06 -4.68
CA SER A 65 -6.69 15.06 -4.64
C SER A 65 -6.16 16.46 -4.97
N ILE A 66 -5.04 16.86 -4.35
CA ILE A 66 -4.38 18.14 -4.62
C ILE A 66 -3.95 18.22 -6.09
N LYS A 67 -3.34 17.17 -6.63
CA LYS A 67 -2.94 17.09 -8.05
C LYS A 67 -4.14 17.30 -8.97
N LEU A 68 -5.27 16.65 -8.69
CA LEU A 68 -6.49 16.79 -9.50
C LEU A 68 -7.04 18.23 -9.44
N ASN A 69 -7.08 18.84 -8.26
CA ASN A 69 -7.54 20.21 -8.10
C ASN A 69 -6.63 21.22 -8.81
N LEU A 70 -5.31 21.03 -8.72
CA LEU A 70 -4.34 21.86 -9.45
C LEU A 70 -4.53 21.73 -10.96
N LYS A 71 -4.73 20.50 -11.46
CA LYS A 71 -4.97 20.27 -12.89
C LYS A 71 -6.22 21.02 -13.37
N LYS A 72 -7.33 20.93 -12.65
CA LYS A 72 -8.56 21.67 -12.97
C LYS A 72 -8.34 23.20 -12.97
N ARG A 73 -7.53 23.69 -12.03
CA ARG A 73 -7.23 25.13 -11.94
C ARG A 73 -6.37 25.60 -13.12
N ILE A 74 -5.42 24.78 -13.58
CA ILE A 74 -4.64 25.05 -14.79
C ILE A 74 -5.56 25.09 -16.00
N GLU A 75 -6.41 24.07 -16.19
CA GLU A 75 -7.36 24.02 -17.31
C GLU A 75 -8.28 25.27 -17.33
N ASN A 76 -8.76 25.72 -16.17
CA ASN A 76 -9.56 26.96 -16.08
C ASN A 76 -8.77 28.21 -16.45
N LEU A 77 -7.51 28.31 -16.02
CA LEU A 77 -6.64 29.44 -16.35
C LEU A 77 -6.31 29.47 -17.84
N ASP A 78 -6.04 28.32 -18.44
CA ASP A 78 -5.78 28.21 -19.88
C ASP A 78 -7.00 28.66 -20.68
N GLN A 79 -8.20 28.20 -20.30
CA GLN A 79 -9.45 28.63 -20.94
C GLN A 79 -9.64 30.15 -20.83
N LYS A 80 -9.49 30.73 -19.62
CA LYS A 80 -9.62 32.18 -19.42
C LYS A 80 -8.58 32.97 -20.20
N ASN A 81 -7.39 32.42 -20.36
CA ASN A 81 -6.33 33.07 -21.11
C ASN A 81 -6.66 33.12 -22.61
N GLU A 82 -7.19 32.03 -23.18
CA GLU A 82 -7.68 32.03 -24.57
C GLU A 82 -8.90 32.97 -24.74
N GLU A 83 -9.88 32.94 -23.83
CA GLU A 83 -11.02 33.87 -23.86
C GLU A 83 -10.55 35.33 -23.81
N THR A 84 -9.59 35.66 -22.92
CA THR A 84 -9.04 37.01 -22.81
C THR A 84 -8.31 37.42 -24.08
N LYS A 85 -7.54 36.51 -24.68
CA LYS A 85 -6.82 36.74 -25.93
C LYS A 85 -7.79 36.98 -27.10
N GLU A 86 -8.87 36.20 -27.19
CA GLU A 86 -9.93 36.40 -28.19
C GLU A 86 -10.58 37.78 -28.02
N ASN A 87 -10.98 38.14 -26.79
CA ASN A 87 -11.56 39.45 -26.51
C ASN A 87 -10.62 40.60 -26.91
N ILE A 88 -9.33 40.51 -26.59
CA ILE A 88 -8.34 41.53 -26.97
C ILE A 88 -8.20 41.63 -28.50
N LEU A 89 -8.21 40.50 -29.21
CA LEU A 89 -8.14 40.48 -30.67
C LEU A 89 -9.39 41.10 -31.31
N GLU A 90 -10.56 40.84 -30.74
CA GLU A 90 -11.81 41.48 -31.15
C GLU A 90 -11.78 43.00 -30.92
N GLU A 91 -11.36 43.45 -29.73
CA GLU A 91 -11.23 44.88 -29.41
C GLU A 91 -10.28 45.57 -30.40
N LEU A 92 -9.07 45.04 -30.58
CA LEU A 92 -8.08 45.60 -31.52
C LEU A 92 -8.54 45.56 -32.99
N GLY A 93 -9.31 44.54 -33.39
CA GLY A 93 -9.87 44.42 -34.72
C GLY A 93 -11.08 45.33 -34.98
N SER A 94 -11.73 45.80 -33.91
CA SER A 94 -12.90 46.69 -33.95
C SER A 94 -12.55 48.19 -33.92
N GLU A 95 -11.30 48.54 -33.61
CA GLU A 95 -10.78 49.92 -33.61
C GLU A 95 -10.34 50.44 -35.01
N ILE A 96 -10.61 49.69 -36.10
CA ILE A 96 -10.34 50.08 -37.50
C ILE A 96 -11.66 50.31 -38.24
#